data_AF-A0A8S1NN85-F1
#
_entry.id   AF-A0A8S1NN85-F1
#
_cell.length_a   1.000
_cell.length_b   1.000
_cell.length_c   1.000
_cell.angle_alpha   90.00
_cell.angle_beta   90.00
_cell.angle_gamma   90.00
#
_symmetry.space_group_name_H-M   'P 1'
#
loop_
_entity.id
_entity.type
_entity.pdbx_description
1 polymer ?
#
loop_
_entity_poly.entity_id
_entity_poly.type
_entity_poly.pdbx_seq_one_letter_code
_entity_poly.pdbx_strand_id
1 'polypeptide(L)'
;MNYKYFILILGCLLITIQGSKCKKVINSNAIYIFDDLQAKEYKQILNETSTLYFRFCQPILKCPELAVNTFAVIINNEGKQEQQCISLINTDQYFADSFEPVDKDESKKGVVGEFNNTLNGFSIKYVLYCSEQQESLNILEISYEKDKQEYIIDMEADNGCPLVLFSKIVEFLQDNKKFLSAILIIIGLTECLMGKKILKPTLFIFGYLFGFIFTLYISSELDIGDNPFYLWIAMIIAVLLGAFVGGLSMHLDKVGIIAVGIGLGVVLSLLLWNALLVQFVSSEYILYIIMGVLSFLFSFLSFRLFDHLIIFSTSFLGSYLVFKAIGLIAGGFPSEIKSISGNSDYRYYIYFTCIIILACFGIYYQYKQWGQKIITYDEIMQSMMNGNSQIEVKDRLLTDKDQIELRNIQQQSDVKGFQ
;
A
#
# COMPACT_ATOMS: atom_id res chain seq x y z
N MET A 1 -28.15 0.96 9.92
CA MET A 1 -27.52 0.92 8.58
C MET A 1 -27.24 -0.55 8.24
N ASN A 2 -27.78 -1.07 7.12
CA ASN A 2 -27.79 -2.50 6.82
C ASN A 2 -26.37 -3.01 6.47
N TYR A 3 -25.83 -3.93 7.27
CA TYR A 3 -24.50 -4.54 7.11
C TYR A 3 -24.27 -5.21 5.74
N LYS A 4 -25.35 -5.55 5.02
CA LYS A 4 -25.30 -6.08 3.65
C LYS A 4 -24.64 -5.14 2.64
N TYR A 5 -24.75 -3.82 2.82
CA TYR A 5 -24.09 -2.85 1.93
C TYR A 5 -22.60 -2.69 2.23
N PHE A 6 -22.18 -2.90 3.48
CA PHE A 6 -20.77 -2.81 3.88
C PHE A 6 -19.93 -3.97 3.30
N ILE A 7 -20.49 -5.18 3.27
CA ILE A 7 -19.85 -6.35 2.63
C ILE A 7 -19.79 -6.20 1.11
N LEU A 8 -20.77 -5.52 0.50
CA LEU A 8 -20.79 -5.27 -0.95
C LEU A 8 -19.74 -4.21 -1.36
N ILE A 9 -19.49 -3.22 -0.50
CA ILE A 9 -18.39 -2.24 -0.68
C ILE A 9 -17.02 -2.90 -0.42
N LEU A 10 -16.91 -3.78 0.57
CA LEU A 10 -15.70 -4.58 0.82
C LEU A 10 -15.44 -5.64 -0.26
N GLY A 11 -16.49 -6.11 -0.94
CA GLY A 11 -16.41 -7.01 -2.10
C GLY A 11 -15.97 -6.30 -3.38
N CYS A 12 -16.38 -5.04 -3.58
CA CYS A 12 -15.87 -4.20 -4.68
C CYS A 12 -14.38 -3.83 -4.49
N LEU A 13 -13.86 -3.85 -3.26
CA LEU A 13 -12.45 -3.63 -2.92
C LEU A 13 -11.49 -4.75 -3.40
N LEU A 14 -12.00 -5.89 -3.88
CA LEU A 14 -11.21 -6.96 -4.50
C LEU A 14 -11.27 -6.96 -6.03
N ILE A 15 -11.91 -5.97 -6.64
CA ILE A 15 -11.84 -5.81 -8.09
C ILE A 15 -10.41 -5.35 -8.40
N THR A 16 -9.60 -6.30 -8.85
CA THR A 16 -8.30 -6.08 -9.48
C THR A 16 -8.46 -4.98 -10.52
N ILE A 17 -7.98 -3.78 -10.19
CA ILE A 17 -7.87 -2.69 -11.14
C ILE A 17 -6.83 -3.17 -12.13
N GLN A 18 -7.29 -3.51 -13.33
CA GLN A 18 -6.41 -3.62 -14.48
C GLN A 18 -5.77 -2.25 -14.65
N GLY A 19 -4.58 -2.05 -14.08
CA GLY A 19 -3.80 -0.86 -14.33
C GLY A 19 -3.73 -0.63 -15.83
N SER A 20 -3.88 0.62 -16.28
CA SER A 20 -3.68 0.92 -17.69
C SER A 20 -2.31 0.37 -18.10
N LYS A 21 -2.21 -0.25 -19.28
CA LYS A 21 -1.00 -0.94 -19.76
C LYS A 21 0.24 -0.04 -19.90
N CYS A 22 0.13 1.22 -19.52
CA CYS A 22 1.07 2.30 -19.75
C CYS A 22 1.46 3.09 -18.48
N LYS A 23 1.14 2.52 -17.32
CA LYS A 23 1.61 3.02 -16.03
C LYS A 23 2.64 2.05 -15.48
N LYS A 24 3.79 2.56 -15.03
CA LYS A 24 4.82 1.75 -14.36
C LYS A 24 5.16 2.33 -13.00
N VAL A 25 5.15 1.46 -12.00
CA VAL A 25 5.72 1.75 -10.68
C VAL A 25 7.13 1.19 -10.65
N ILE A 26 8.13 2.06 -10.53
CA ILE A 26 9.55 1.70 -10.49
C ILE A 26 10.07 1.89 -9.07
N ASN A 27 10.70 0.86 -8.50
CA ASN A 27 11.38 0.90 -7.19
C ASN A 27 10.52 1.37 -6.00
N SER A 28 9.20 1.17 -6.05
CA SER A 28 8.22 1.51 -4.99
C SER A 28 8.07 3.01 -4.65
N ASN A 29 8.89 3.89 -5.23
CA ASN A 29 8.94 5.32 -4.86
C ASN A 29 8.60 6.26 -6.02
N ALA A 30 8.63 5.75 -7.26
CA ALA A 30 8.38 6.54 -8.45
C ALA A 30 7.29 5.87 -9.30
N ILE A 31 6.25 6.64 -9.63
CA ILE A 31 5.22 6.24 -10.57
C ILE A 31 5.42 7.09 -11.82
N TYR A 32 5.59 6.41 -12.96
CA TYR A 32 5.65 7.04 -14.27
C TYR A 32 4.37 6.73 -15.02
N ILE A 33 3.72 7.77 -15.54
CA ILE A 33 2.50 7.69 -16.34
C ILE A 33 2.84 8.17 -17.73
N PHE A 34 2.72 7.28 -18.71
CA PHE A 34 2.98 7.58 -20.12
C PHE A 34 1.68 7.72 -20.93
N ASP A 35 0.54 7.90 -20.26
CA ASP A 35 -0.78 7.95 -20.90
C ASP A 35 -0.88 9.10 -21.93
N ASP A 36 -0.28 10.27 -21.64
CA ASP A 36 -0.28 11.42 -22.55
C ASP A 36 0.55 11.17 -23.83
N LEU A 37 1.59 10.34 -23.71
CA LEU A 37 2.44 9.96 -24.84
C LEU A 37 1.75 8.97 -25.79
N GLN A 38 0.69 8.29 -25.36
CA GLN A 38 -0.03 7.32 -26.21
C GLN A 38 -0.79 7.98 -27.35
N ALA A 39 -1.27 9.22 -27.14
CA ALA A 39 -2.19 9.88 -28.06
C ALA A 39 -1.54 10.25 -29.39
N LYS A 40 -0.20 10.37 -29.43
CA LYS A 40 0.54 10.85 -30.59
C LYS A 40 1.36 9.72 -31.23
N GLU A 41 1.47 9.79 -32.55
CA GLU A 41 2.44 9.02 -33.31
C GLU A 41 3.67 9.88 -33.55
N TYR A 42 4.83 9.39 -33.13
CA TYR A 42 6.09 10.11 -33.30
C TYR A 42 6.77 9.63 -34.57
N LYS A 43 7.27 10.59 -35.35
CA LYS A 43 7.93 10.36 -36.64
C LYS A 43 9.29 11.04 -36.62
N GLN A 44 10.36 10.29 -36.85
CA GLN A 44 11.70 10.82 -37.07
C GLN A 44 12.26 10.33 -38.40
N ILE A 45 12.83 11.25 -39.18
CA ILE A 45 13.52 10.89 -40.44
C ILE A 45 14.94 10.44 -40.06
N LEU A 46 15.29 9.19 -40.37
CA LEU A 46 16.61 8.63 -40.09
C LEU A 46 17.60 8.97 -41.20
N ASN A 47 17.18 8.77 -42.45
CA ASN A 47 17.93 9.04 -43.67
C ASN A 47 16.96 9.58 -44.74
N GLU A 48 17.46 9.99 -45.91
CA GLU A 48 16.63 10.47 -47.03
C GLU A 48 15.50 9.50 -47.42
N THR A 49 15.74 8.20 -47.22
CA THR A 49 14.80 7.15 -47.62
C THR A 49 14.07 6.49 -46.46
N SER A 50 14.58 6.59 -45.23
CA SER A 50 14.09 5.79 -44.10
C SER A 50 13.48 6.68 -43.01
N THR A 51 12.26 6.36 -42.60
CA THR A 51 11.55 7.05 -41.52
C THR A 51 11.21 6.08 -40.40
N LEU A 52 11.57 6.45 -39.17
CA LEU A 52 11.19 5.77 -37.94
C LEU A 52 9.83 6.30 -37.45
N TYR A 53 8.92 5.38 -37.17
CA TYR A 53 7.66 5.65 -36.49
C TYR A 53 7.63 4.88 -35.17
N PHE A 54 7.26 5.54 -34.08
CA PHE A 54 7.11 4.88 -32.78
C PHE A 54 5.89 5.45 -32.02
N ARG A 55 5.30 4.61 -31.16
CA ARG A 55 4.19 4.96 -30.26
C ARG A 55 4.40 4.34 -28.89
N PHE A 56 4.04 5.07 -27.85
CA PHE A 56 4.05 4.55 -26.49
C PHE A 56 2.78 3.73 -26.24
N CYS A 57 2.95 2.50 -25.75
CA CYS A 57 1.90 1.61 -25.26
C CYS A 57 0.74 1.25 -26.21
N GLN A 58 0.77 1.72 -27.46
CA GLN A 58 -0.19 1.38 -28.50
C GLN A 58 0.53 0.87 -29.75
N PRO A 59 0.00 -0.16 -30.43
CA PRO A 59 0.60 -0.65 -31.65
C PRO A 59 0.48 0.38 -32.79
N ILE A 60 1.42 0.31 -33.73
CA ILE A 60 1.42 1.10 -34.97
C ILE A 60 0.62 0.38 -36.04
N LEU A 61 -0.32 1.08 -36.67
CA LEU A 61 -1.22 0.52 -37.69
C LEU A 61 -0.75 0.74 -39.14
N LYS A 62 0.41 1.38 -39.35
CA LYS A 62 0.90 1.73 -40.70
C LYS A 62 1.38 0.55 -41.54
N CYS A 63 1.69 -0.56 -40.89
CA CYS A 63 2.23 -1.75 -41.55
C CYS A 63 1.33 -2.96 -41.21
N PRO A 64 0.24 -3.19 -41.96
CA PRO A 64 -0.76 -4.22 -41.63
C PRO A 64 -0.22 -5.65 -41.72
N GLU A 65 0.91 -5.86 -42.40
CA GLU A 65 1.58 -7.15 -42.52
C GLU A 65 2.38 -7.54 -41.26
N LEU A 66 2.65 -6.58 -40.36
CA LEU A 66 3.41 -6.82 -39.14
C LEU A 66 2.51 -7.24 -37.97
N ALA A 67 3.09 -8.02 -37.04
CA ALA A 67 2.39 -8.59 -35.89
C ALA A 67 1.70 -7.53 -35.01
N VAL A 68 0.63 -7.97 -34.32
CA VAL A 68 -0.37 -7.17 -33.58
C VAL A 68 0.19 -6.34 -32.41
N ASN A 69 1.49 -6.42 -32.09
CA ASN A 69 2.13 -5.76 -30.95
C ASN A 69 3.39 -4.97 -31.32
N THR A 70 3.41 -4.35 -32.49
CA THR A 70 4.57 -3.55 -32.93
C THR A 70 4.46 -2.10 -32.48
N PHE A 71 5.35 -1.66 -31.60
CA PHE A 71 5.37 -0.28 -31.06
C PHE A 71 6.30 0.67 -31.82
N ALA A 72 7.25 0.15 -32.60
CA ALA A 72 8.16 0.93 -33.44
C ALA A 72 8.44 0.22 -34.77
N VAL A 73 8.41 0.98 -35.87
CA VAL A 73 8.68 0.50 -37.23
C VAL A 73 9.55 1.48 -38.00
N ILE A 74 10.44 0.96 -38.84
CA ILE A 74 11.13 1.74 -39.86
C ILE A 74 10.44 1.47 -41.20
N ILE A 75 10.06 2.53 -41.90
CA ILE A 75 9.50 2.46 -43.25
C ILE A 75 10.53 3.02 -44.22
N ASN A 76 10.97 2.20 -45.18
CA ASN A 76 11.86 2.63 -46.27
C ASN A 76 11.02 3.05 -47.49
N ASN A 77 11.16 4.31 -47.90
CA ASN A 77 10.43 4.97 -48.99
C ASN A 77 11.25 5.03 -50.30
N GLU A 78 12.20 4.11 -50.52
CA GLU A 78 13.06 4.01 -51.72
C GLU A 78 12.27 3.80 -53.04
N GLY A 79 11.42 4.75 -53.46
CA GLY A 79 10.83 4.88 -54.79
C GLY A 79 10.07 3.67 -55.36
N LYS A 80 9.94 2.58 -54.62
CA LYS A 80 9.30 1.33 -55.01
C LYS A 80 7.82 1.36 -54.62
N GLN A 81 7.00 0.68 -55.42
CA GLN A 81 5.55 0.59 -55.18
C GLN A 81 5.20 -0.18 -53.89
N GLU A 82 6.13 -0.97 -53.36
CA GLU A 82 5.96 -1.74 -52.13
C GLU A 82 6.78 -1.13 -50.99
N GLN A 83 6.09 -0.68 -49.94
CA GLN A 83 6.71 -0.14 -48.73
C GLN A 83 7.32 -1.27 -47.91
N GLN A 84 8.64 -1.25 -47.73
CA GLN A 84 9.30 -2.20 -46.83
C GLN A 84 9.19 -1.70 -45.39
N CYS A 85 8.43 -2.42 -44.57
CA CYS A 85 8.30 -2.18 -43.14
C CYS A 85 9.21 -3.12 -42.34
N ILE A 86 10.06 -2.56 -41.48
CA ILE A 86 10.91 -3.31 -40.54
C ILE A 86 10.40 -3.02 -39.13
N SER A 87 9.88 -4.04 -38.43
CA SER A 87 9.52 -3.91 -37.02
C SER A 87 10.76 -3.88 -36.14
N LEU A 88 10.85 -2.92 -35.23
CA LEU A 88 11.94 -2.84 -34.24
C LEU A 88 11.55 -3.45 -32.89
N ILE A 89 10.26 -3.67 -32.65
CA ILE A 89 9.76 -4.21 -31.38
C ILE A 89 8.67 -5.22 -31.71
N ASN A 90 8.86 -6.45 -31.28
CA ASN A 90 7.79 -7.44 -31.23
C ASN A 90 7.93 -8.19 -29.90
N THR A 91 7.22 -7.71 -28.88
CA THR A 91 7.26 -8.31 -27.54
C THR A 91 5.84 -8.65 -27.09
N ASP A 92 5.72 -9.79 -26.41
CA ASP A 92 4.51 -10.18 -25.70
C ASP A 92 4.43 -9.51 -24.31
N GLN A 93 5.53 -8.89 -23.86
CA GLN A 93 5.59 -8.19 -22.57
C GLN A 93 4.94 -6.81 -22.66
N TYR A 94 4.34 -6.36 -21.55
CA TYR A 94 3.75 -5.02 -21.49
C TYR A 94 4.83 -3.97 -21.67
N PHE A 95 4.61 -3.02 -22.59
CA PHE A 95 5.56 -1.95 -22.92
C PHE A 95 6.08 -1.21 -21.68
N ALA A 96 5.21 -0.90 -20.73
CA ALA A 96 5.57 -0.19 -19.49
C ALA A 96 6.50 -1.02 -18.57
N ASP A 97 6.50 -2.35 -18.67
CA ASP A 97 7.24 -3.19 -17.74
C ASP A 97 8.75 -3.19 -17.97
N SER A 98 9.20 -2.80 -19.16
CA SER A 98 10.61 -2.78 -19.55
C SER A 98 11.33 -1.50 -19.15
N PHE A 99 10.64 -0.52 -18.56
CA PHE A 99 11.26 0.72 -18.09
C PHE A 99 11.91 0.55 -16.71
N GLU A 100 13.19 0.91 -16.65
CA GLU A 100 14.02 1.04 -15.45
C GLU A 100 14.41 2.52 -15.26
N PRO A 101 14.82 2.97 -14.08
CA PRO A 101 15.30 4.35 -13.94
C PRO A 101 16.67 4.48 -14.63
N VAL A 102 16.91 5.62 -15.30
CA VAL A 102 18.20 5.88 -15.99
C VAL A 102 19.38 5.74 -15.03
N ASP A 103 19.18 6.20 -13.80
CA ASP A 103 20.12 6.08 -12.70
C ASP A 103 19.43 5.39 -11.52
N LYS A 104 20.02 4.32 -10.98
CA LYS A 104 19.45 3.56 -9.87
C LYS A 104 19.41 4.37 -8.58
N ASP A 105 20.29 5.36 -8.44
CA ASP A 105 20.39 6.20 -7.26
C ASP A 105 19.58 7.50 -7.42
N GLU A 106 19.30 7.92 -8.65
CA GLU A 106 18.61 9.19 -8.97
C GLU A 106 17.42 8.99 -9.93
N SER A 107 16.25 8.63 -9.39
CA SER A 107 15.01 8.47 -10.17
C SER A 107 14.51 9.76 -10.83
N LYS A 108 15.06 10.93 -10.45
CA LYS A 108 14.74 12.23 -11.03
C LYS A 108 15.35 12.45 -12.42
N LYS A 109 16.36 11.65 -12.83
CA LYS A 109 17.00 11.82 -14.15
C LYS A 109 16.12 11.36 -15.30
N GLY A 110 15.25 10.37 -15.08
CA GLY A 110 14.38 9.82 -16.12
C GLY A 110 14.27 8.30 -16.06
N VAL A 111 13.73 7.72 -17.13
CA VAL A 111 13.55 6.28 -17.30
C VAL A 111 14.14 5.78 -18.61
N VAL A 112 14.62 4.54 -18.61
CA VAL A 112 15.18 3.85 -19.77
C VAL A 112 14.40 2.56 -20.01
N GLY A 113 13.92 2.35 -21.23
CA GLY A 113 13.22 1.12 -21.64
C GLY A 113 13.94 0.46 -22.80
N GLU A 114 14.39 -0.78 -22.62
CA GLU A 114 15.07 -1.57 -23.66
C GLU A 114 14.14 -2.65 -24.19
N PHE A 115 13.99 -2.69 -25.52
CA PHE A 115 13.09 -3.61 -26.21
C PHE A 115 13.83 -4.35 -27.29
N ASN A 116 13.84 -5.69 -27.19
CA ASN A 116 14.52 -6.56 -28.14
C ASN A 116 13.50 -7.24 -29.05
N ASN A 117 13.71 -7.19 -30.37
CA ASN A 117 12.91 -7.92 -31.33
C ASN A 117 13.48 -9.31 -31.57
N THR A 118 12.70 -10.32 -31.20
CA THR A 118 13.07 -11.72 -31.34
C THR A 118 13.13 -12.21 -32.78
N LEU A 119 12.48 -11.53 -33.73
CA LEU A 119 12.37 -11.99 -35.11
C LEU A 119 13.56 -11.60 -36.00
N ASN A 120 14.11 -10.41 -35.80
CA ASN A 120 15.12 -9.83 -36.69
C ASN A 120 16.40 -9.39 -35.97
N GLY A 121 16.48 -9.54 -34.64
CA GLY A 121 17.67 -9.22 -33.86
C GLY A 121 17.90 -7.73 -33.60
N PHE A 122 17.02 -6.85 -34.09
CA PHE A 122 17.11 -5.43 -33.79
C PHE A 122 16.61 -5.15 -32.37
N SER A 123 17.25 -4.21 -31.69
CA SER A 123 16.78 -3.67 -30.43
C SER A 123 16.56 -2.16 -30.52
N ILE A 124 15.75 -1.65 -29.60
CA ILE A 124 15.50 -0.22 -29.44
C ILE A 124 15.47 0.12 -27.97
N LYS A 125 16.21 1.18 -27.64
CA LYS A 125 16.39 1.69 -26.30
C LYS A 125 15.83 3.10 -26.24
N TYR A 126 14.75 3.28 -25.49
CA TYR A 126 14.19 4.58 -25.20
C TYR A 126 14.84 5.14 -23.94
N VAL A 127 15.39 6.33 -24.01
CA VAL A 127 15.90 7.07 -22.85
C VAL A 127 15.06 8.32 -22.72
N LEU A 128 14.18 8.36 -21.70
CA LEU A 128 13.28 9.48 -21.46
C LEU A 128 13.75 10.26 -20.24
N TYR A 129 14.40 11.39 -20.48
CA TYR A 129 14.83 12.32 -19.44
C TYR A 129 13.65 13.13 -18.89
N CYS A 130 13.69 13.39 -17.59
CA CYS A 130 12.71 14.24 -16.90
C CYS A 130 12.96 15.71 -17.21
N SER A 131 11.93 16.42 -17.67
CA SER A 131 11.95 17.88 -17.83
C SER A 131 10.64 18.52 -17.45
N GLU A 132 10.65 19.27 -16.35
CA GLU A 132 9.46 19.94 -15.81
C GLU A 132 8.94 21.08 -16.70
N GLN A 133 9.75 21.56 -17.65
CA GLN A 133 9.42 22.73 -18.48
C GLN A 133 8.75 22.35 -19.81
N GLN A 134 8.64 21.06 -20.12
CA GLN A 134 8.27 20.60 -21.46
C GLN A 134 7.00 19.73 -21.43
N GLU A 135 5.86 20.34 -21.77
CA GLU A 135 4.55 19.68 -21.87
C GLU A 135 4.45 18.68 -23.05
N SER A 136 5.46 18.63 -23.92
CA SER A 136 5.45 17.75 -25.09
C SER A 136 6.78 17.06 -25.28
N LEU A 137 6.73 15.77 -25.61
CA LEU A 137 7.90 14.96 -25.94
C LEU A 137 8.79 15.65 -26.99
N ASN A 138 10.04 15.92 -26.60
CA ASN A 138 11.08 16.44 -27.45
C ASN A 138 12.11 15.35 -27.71
N ILE A 139 12.40 15.09 -28.98
CA ILE A 139 13.39 14.09 -29.37
C ILE A 139 14.73 14.81 -29.46
N LEU A 140 15.67 14.45 -28.58
CA LEU A 140 16.99 15.07 -28.50
C LEU A 140 17.92 14.50 -29.57
N GLU A 141 18.11 13.19 -29.56
CA GLU A 141 19.03 12.49 -30.44
C GLU A 141 18.51 11.09 -30.76
N ILE A 142 18.78 10.63 -31.99
CA ILE A 142 18.63 9.21 -32.36
C ILE A 142 19.98 8.72 -32.83
N SER A 143 20.54 7.75 -32.11
CA SER A 143 21.79 7.10 -32.47
C SER A 143 21.56 5.62 -32.79
N TYR A 144 22.45 5.05 -33.62
CA TYR A 144 22.41 3.65 -34.02
C TYR A 144 23.74 2.97 -33.72
N GLU A 145 23.72 2.01 -32.79
CA GLU A 145 24.90 1.23 -32.41
C GLU A 145 24.97 -0.04 -33.28
N LYS A 146 25.77 0.03 -34.34
CA LYS A 146 25.89 -1.03 -35.36
C LYS A 146 26.25 -2.39 -34.78
N ASP A 147 27.11 -2.42 -33.76
CA ASP A 147 27.63 -3.66 -33.17
C ASP A 147 26.54 -4.45 -32.43
N LYS A 148 25.54 -3.75 -31.87
CA LYS A 148 24.41 -4.36 -31.16
C LYS A 148 23.13 -4.42 -31.98
N GLN A 149 23.11 -3.77 -33.15
CA GLN A 149 21.90 -3.54 -33.94
C GLN A 149 20.83 -2.80 -33.12
N GLU A 150 21.26 -1.86 -32.28
CA GLU A 150 20.43 -1.13 -31.33
C GLU A 150 20.18 0.31 -31.77
N TYR A 151 18.92 0.74 -31.78
CA TYR A 151 18.54 2.15 -31.93
C TYR A 151 18.34 2.79 -30.57
N ILE A 152 19.07 3.85 -30.26
CA ILE A 152 18.92 4.59 -29.00
C ILE A 152 18.20 5.91 -29.31
N ILE A 153 17.10 6.16 -28.61
CA ILE A 153 16.27 7.36 -28.77
C ILE A 153 16.27 8.13 -27.46
N ASP A 154 17.01 9.23 -27.45
CA ASP A 154 17.05 10.17 -26.33
C ASP A 154 15.91 11.17 -26.47
N MET A 155 15.08 11.26 -25.44
CA MET A 155 13.88 12.09 -25.41
C MET A 155 13.78 12.82 -24.09
N GLU A 156 13.07 13.94 -24.10
CA GLU A 156 12.81 14.77 -22.92
C GLU A 156 11.31 15.06 -22.83
N ALA A 157 10.70 14.80 -21.67
CA ALA A 157 9.30 15.12 -21.40
C ALA A 157 9.03 15.21 -19.89
N ASP A 158 7.93 15.86 -19.55
CA ASP A 158 7.34 15.84 -18.20
C ASP A 158 6.92 14.43 -17.75
N ASN A 159 6.44 13.56 -18.65
CA ASN A 159 6.15 12.15 -18.37
C ASN A 159 7.41 11.35 -17.97
N GLY A 160 8.61 11.86 -18.30
CA GLY A 160 9.88 11.32 -17.82
C GLY A 160 10.15 11.60 -16.34
N CYS A 161 9.39 12.51 -15.73
CA CYS A 161 9.47 12.84 -14.32
C CYS A 161 8.58 11.92 -13.47
N PRO A 162 9.06 11.47 -12.30
CA PRO A 162 8.23 10.69 -11.39
C PRO A 162 7.12 11.56 -10.80
N LEU A 163 5.87 11.06 -10.77
CA LEU A 163 4.76 11.80 -10.14
C LEU A 163 5.00 11.97 -8.64
N VAL A 164 5.23 13.21 -8.25
CA VAL A 164 5.88 13.65 -7.00
C VAL A 164 4.98 13.49 -5.76
N LEU A 165 3.70 13.18 -5.92
CA LEU A 165 2.71 13.16 -4.83
C LEU A 165 3.11 12.24 -3.67
N PHE A 166 3.52 11.01 -3.98
CA PHE A 166 4.05 10.10 -2.96
C PHE A 166 5.49 10.45 -2.58
N SER A 167 6.28 10.98 -3.52
CA SER A 167 7.69 11.29 -3.29
C SER A 167 7.87 12.33 -2.18
N LYS A 168 7.09 13.42 -2.12
CA LYS A 168 7.26 14.44 -1.07
C LYS A 168 6.90 13.93 0.32
N ILE A 169 5.84 13.12 0.43
CA ILE A 169 5.47 12.50 1.71
C ILE A 169 6.53 11.49 2.12
N VAL A 170 6.98 10.63 1.20
CA VAL A 170 8.03 9.65 1.46
C VAL A 170 9.36 10.33 1.79
N GLU A 171 9.74 11.39 1.08
CA GLU A 171 10.93 12.21 1.34
C GLU A 171 10.81 12.87 2.72
N PHE A 172 9.68 13.46 3.06
CA PHE A 172 9.43 13.97 4.41
C PHE A 172 9.54 12.87 5.48
N LEU A 173 8.99 11.68 5.23
CA LEU A 173 9.09 10.53 6.13
C LEU A 173 10.54 10.01 6.24
N GLN A 174 11.33 10.09 5.16
CA GLN A 174 12.73 9.70 5.13
C GLN A 174 13.62 10.71 5.85
N ASP A 175 13.41 12.00 5.61
CA ASP A 175 14.12 13.12 6.25
C ASP A 175 13.87 13.11 7.76
N ASN A 176 12.63 12.85 8.16
CA ASN A 176 12.21 12.82 9.56
C ASN A 176 12.14 11.40 10.15
N LYS A 177 12.78 10.42 9.51
CA LYS A 177 12.63 8.99 9.89
C LYS A 177 12.93 8.70 11.35
N LYS A 178 13.92 9.40 11.95
CA LYS A 178 14.29 9.21 13.37
C LYS A 178 13.16 9.64 14.30
N PHE A 179 12.57 10.80 14.03
CA PHE A 179 11.48 11.36 14.83
C PHE A 179 10.20 10.54 14.68
N LEU A 180 9.82 10.21 13.43
CA LEU A 180 8.66 9.38 13.14
C LEU A 180 8.78 8.00 13.79
N SER A 181 9.95 7.37 13.69
CA SER A 181 10.20 6.05 14.27
C SER A 181 10.13 6.09 15.79
N ALA A 182 10.61 7.15 16.45
CA ALA A 182 10.46 7.30 17.90
C ALA A 182 8.97 7.34 18.32
N ILE A 183 8.14 8.08 17.58
CA ILE A 183 6.69 8.14 17.81
C ILE A 183 6.05 6.76 17.58
N LEU A 184 6.39 6.08 16.47
CA LEU A 184 5.86 4.75 16.15
C LEU A 184 6.25 3.70 17.20
N ILE A 185 7.45 3.78 17.78
CA ILE A 185 7.86 2.90 18.88
C ILE A 185 6.98 3.15 20.11
N ILE A 186 6.72 4.40 20.48
CA ILE A 186 5.87 4.74 21.63
C ILE A 186 4.44 4.25 21.40
N ILE A 187 3.88 4.50 20.22
CA ILE A 187 2.53 4.04 19.85
C ILE A 187 2.47 2.52 19.86
N GLY A 188 3.43 1.85 19.21
CA GLY A 188 3.50 0.40 19.12
C GLY A 188 3.66 -0.27 20.48
N LEU A 189 4.49 0.27 21.39
CA LEU A 189 4.60 -0.23 22.76
C LEU A 189 3.31 -0.01 23.56
N THR A 190 2.69 1.15 23.42
CA THR A 190 1.41 1.44 24.09
C THR A 190 0.31 0.50 23.61
N GLU A 191 0.23 0.25 22.31
CA GLU A 191 -0.72 -0.70 21.73
C GLU A 191 -0.39 -2.15 22.16
N CYS A 192 0.89 -2.52 22.18
CA CYS A 192 1.33 -3.85 22.55
C CYS A 192 0.99 -4.20 24.01
N LEU A 193 1.17 -3.25 24.94
CA LEU A 193 0.98 -3.46 26.38
C LEU A 193 -0.42 -3.05 26.88
N MET A 194 -1.06 -2.07 26.26
CA MET A 194 -2.31 -1.48 26.74
C MET A 194 -3.43 -1.49 25.69
N GLY A 195 -3.25 -2.17 24.55
CA GLY A 195 -4.17 -2.15 23.41
C GLY A 195 -5.62 -2.40 23.78
N LYS A 196 -5.91 -3.40 24.62
CA LYS A 196 -7.29 -3.63 25.10
C LYS A 196 -7.86 -2.46 25.92
N LYS A 197 -7.05 -1.79 26.74
CA LYS A 197 -7.49 -0.66 27.57
C LYS A 197 -7.77 0.59 26.73
N ILE A 198 -7.00 0.80 25.65
CA ILE A 198 -7.14 1.93 24.74
C ILE A 198 -7.84 1.54 23.42
N LEU A 199 -8.67 0.49 23.44
CA LEU A 199 -9.30 -0.04 22.22
C LEU A 199 -10.06 1.03 21.43
N LYS A 200 -10.82 1.90 22.09
CA LYS A 200 -11.60 2.96 21.42
C LYS A 200 -10.69 3.94 20.64
N PRO A 201 -9.66 4.56 21.25
CA PRO A 201 -8.65 5.32 20.51
C PRO A 201 -7.98 4.54 19.39
N THR A 202 -7.62 3.28 19.62
CA THR A 202 -6.98 2.43 18.59
C THR A 202 -7.92 2.24 17.39
N LEU A 203 -9.19 1.91 17.62
CA LEU A 203 -10.20 1.80 16.57
C LEU A 203 -10.41 3.11 15.81
N PHE A 204 -10.39 4.25 16.50
CA PHE A 204 -10.45 5.56 15.85
C PHE A 204 -9.28 5.77 14.89
N ILE A 205 -8.05 5.52 15.34
CA ILE A 205 -6.82 5.72 14.55
C ILE A 205 -6.82 4.79 13.32
N PHE A 206 -7.14 3.51 13.50
CA PHE A 206 -7.22 2.57 12.38
C PHE A 206 -8.31 2.96 11.38
N GLY A 207 -9.51 3.29 11.86
CA GLY A 207 -10.60 3.76 10.99
C GLY A 207 -10.25 5.07 10.27
N TYR A 208 -9.56 5.99 10.95
CA TYR A 208 -9.07 7.23 10.38
C TYR A 208 -8.06 6.98 9.26
N LEU A 209 -7.01 6.20 9.53
CA LEU A 209 -5.98 5.90 8.55
C LEU A 209 -6.57 5.18 7.33
N PHE A 210 -7.45 4.20 7.56
CA PHE A 210 -8.12 3.50 6.47
C PHE A 210 -8.99 4.44 5.62
N GLY A 211 -9.85 5.25 6.25
CA GLY A 211 -10.70 6.21 5.54
C GLY A 211 -9.92 7.31 4.83
N PHE A 212 -8.83 7.78 5.42
CA PHE A 212 -7.93 8.78 4.86
C PHE A 212 -7.21 8.23 3.61
N ILE A 213 -6.53 7.09 3.72
CA ILE A 213 -5.82 6.45 2.61
C ILE A 213 -6.79 6.09 1.49
N PHE A 214 -7.96 5.53 1.84
CA PHE A 214 -8.97 5.18 0.86
C PHE A 214 -9.49 6.39 0.09
N THR A 215 -9.74 7.51 0.78
CA THR A 215 -10.21 8.73 0.13
C THR A 215 -9.13 9.32 -0.77
N LEU A 216 -7.87 9.38 -0.32
CA LEU A 216 -6.76 9.82 -1.16
C LEU A 216 -6.60 8.95 -2.40
N TYR A 217 -6.78 7.63 -2.24
CA TYR A 217 -6.73 6.70 -3.36
C TYR A 217 -7.82 7.01 -4.40
N ILE A 218 -9.07 7.15 -3.98
CA ILE A 218 -10.17 7.53 -4.89
C ILE A 218 -9.91 8.89 -5.55
N SER A 219 -9.40 9.87 -4.79
CA SER A 219 -9.02 11.17 -5.34
C SER A 219 -7.89 11.11 -6.35
N SER A 220 -7.02 10.09 -6.31
CA SER A 220 -5.94 9.92 -7.29
C SER A 220 -6.39 9.28 -8.62
N GLU A 221 -7.50 8.53 -8.61
CA GLU A 221 -8.09 7.93 -9.81
C GLU A 221 -9.06 8.89 -10.52
N LEU A 222 -9.60 9.85 -9.76
CA LEU A 222 -10.32 10.97 -10.35
C LEU A 222 -9.26 11.87 -11.00
N ASP A 223 -9.33 12.03 -12.31
CA ASP A 223 -8.48 12.94 -13.09
C ASP A 223 -8.85 14.40 -12.76
N ILE A 224 -8.48 14.81 -11.55
CA ILE A 224 -8.66 16.16 -11.07
C ILE A 224 -7.42 16.90 -11.54
N GLY A 225 -7.54 17.57 -12.71
CA GLY A 225 -6.42 18.11 -13.47
C GLY A 225 -5.39 18.91 -12.66
N ASP A 226 -4.25 19.20 -13.28
CA ASP A 226 -2.95 19.51 -12.64
C ASP A 226 -2.84 20.75 -11.75
N ASN A 227 -3.96 21.41 -11.45
CA ASN A 227 -3.94 22.58 -10.57
C ASN A 227 -3.70 22.14 -9.10
N PRO A 228 -2.63 22.65 -8.44
CA PRO A 228 -2.28 22.28 -7.06
C PRO A 228 -3.38 22.59 -6.05
N PHE A 229 -4.32 23.49 -6.39
CA PHE A 229 -5.49 23.77 -5.56
C PHE A 229 -6.37 22.55 -5.31
N TYR A 230 -6.54 21.67 -6.30
CA TYR A 230 -7.36 20.48 -6.18
C TYR A 230 -6.77 19.44 -5.23
N LEU A 231 -5.44 19.32 -5.20
CA LEU A 231 -4.71 18.47 -4.26
C LEU A 231 -5.01 18.88 -2.81
N TRP A 232 -4.99 20.18 -2.51
CA TRP A 232 -5.32 20.69 -1.18
C TRP A 232 -6.77 20.38 -0.79
N ILE A 233 -7.71 20.51 -1.73
CA ILE A 233 -9.11 20.13 -1.50
C ILE A 233 -9.22 18.62 -1.23
N ALA A 234 -8.58 17.78 -2.04
CA ALA A 234 -8.58 16.33 -1.85
C ALA A 234 -8.02 15.93 -0.48
N MET A 235 -6.93 16.59 -0.04
CA MET A 235 -6.37 16.40 1.30
C MET A 235 -7.34 16.78 2.41
N ILE A 236 -8.02 17.93 2.31
CA ILE A 236 -9.01 18.36 3.31
C ILE A 236 -10.17 17.36 3.37
N ILE A 237 -10.68 16.92 2.21
CA ILE A 237 -11.75 15.93 2.11
C ILE A 237 -11.30 14.60 2.72
N ALA A 238 -10.08 14.14 2.44
CA ALA A 238 -9.53 12.93 3.03
C ALA A 238 -9.40 13.00 4.55
N VAL A 239 -8.97 14.15 5.11
CA VAL A 239 -8.92 14.35 6.56
C VAL A 239 -10.31 14.28 7.19
N LEU A 240 -11.30 14.95 6.59
CA LEU A 240 -12.68 14.96 7.08
C LEU A 240 -13.35 13.58 6.99
N LEU A 241 -13.21 12.89 5.86
CA LEU A 241 -13.76 11.55 5.67
C LEU A 241 -13.03 10.51 6.54
N GLY A 242 -11.71 10.61 6.68
CA GLY A 242 -10.95 9.81 7.63
C GLY A 242 -11.48 9.99 9.05
N ALA A 243 -11.64 11.24 9.51
CA ALA A 243 -12.17 11.52 10.85
C ALA A 243 -13.59 10.97 11.04
N PHE A 244 -14.43 11.07 10.01
CA PHE A 244 -15.78 10.50 10.03
C PHE A 244 -15.75 8.97 10.14
N VAL A 245 -14.95 8.27 9.33
CA VAL A 245 -14.82 6.80 9.38
C VAL A 245 -14.20 6.34 10.70
N GLY A 246 -13.20 7.05 11.22
CA GLY A 246 -12.61 6.81 12.53
C GLY A 246 -13.64 6.95 13.66
N GLY A 247 -14.43 8.04 13.65
CA GLY A 247 -15.50 8.26 14.62
C GLY A 247 -16.58 7.18 14.56
N LEU A 248 -16.96 6.77 13.34
CA LEU A 248 -17.91 5.67 13.15
C LEU A 248 -17.35 4.35 13.68
N SER A 249 -16.05 4.09 13.51
CA SER A 249 -15.40 2.90 14.04
C SER A 249 -15.38 2.84 15.58
N MET A 250 -15.42 3.99 16.27
CA MET A 250 -15.56 4.02 17.73
C MET A 250 -16.98 3.67 18.21
N HIS A 251 -18.00 3.91 17.39
CA HIS A 251 -19.39 3.61 17.74
C HIS A 251 -19.80 2.18 17.38
N LEU A 252 -19.08 1.56 16.45
CA LEU A 252 -19.37 0.22 15.96
C LEU A 252 -18.32 -0.78 16.47
N ASP A 253 -18.30 -1.02 17.78
CA ASP A 253 -17.32 -1.91 18.44
C ASP A 253 -17.19 -3.27 17.73
N LYS A 254 -18.30 -3.86 17.28
CA LYS A 254 -18.30 -5.14 16.55
C LYS A 254 -17.58 -5.07 15.20
N VAL A 255 -17.74 -3.95 14.47
CA VAL A 255 -17.09 -3.74 13.17
C VAL A 255 -15.61 -3.46 13.37
N GLY A 256 -15.27 -2.66 14.40
CA GLY A 256 -13.89 -2.40 14.77
C GLY A 256 -13.11 -3.69 15.07
N ILE A 257 -13.72 -4.64 15.80
CA ILE A 257 -13.07 -5.91 16.14
C ILE A 257 -12.83 -6.78 14.89
N ILE A 258 -13.77 -6.78 13.94
CA ILE A 258 -13.56 -7.44 12.64
C ILE A 258 -12.38 -6.80 11.90
N ALA A 259 -12.30 -5.48 11.87
CA ALA A 259 -11.20 -4.76 11.22
C ALA A 259 -9.84 -5.06 11.88
N VAL A 260 -9.79 -5.15 13.21
CA VAL A 260 -8.60 -5.56 13.96
C VAL A 260 -8.19 -6.99 13.60
N GLY A 261 -9.15 -7.92 13.48
CA GLY A 261 -8.88 -9.30 13.02
C GLY A 261 -8.33 -9.37 11.59
N ILE A 262 -8.86 -8.55 10.67
CA ILE A 262 -8.31 -8.41 9.31
C ILE A 262 -6.87 -7.88 9.36
N GLY A 263 -6.62 -6.83 10.16
CA GLY A 263 -5.28 -6.25 10.33
C GLY A 263 -4.26 -7.27 10.83
N LEU A 264 -4.64 -8.10 11.81
CA LEU A 264 -3.81 -9.22 12.27
C LEU A 264 -3.50 -10.21 11.15
N GLY A 265 -4.52 -10.62 10.39
CA GLY A 265 -4.34 -11.56 9.28
C GLY A 265 -3.40 -11.02 8.21
N VAL A 266 -3.53 -9.74 7.84
CA VAL A 266 -2.61 -9.05 6.92
C VAL A 266 -1.18 -9.07 7.45
N VAL A 267 -0.95 -8.61 8.68
CA VAL A 267 0.41 -8.53 9.24
C VAL A 267 1.02 -9.91 9.39
N LEU A 268 0.26 -10.90 9.86
CA LEU A 268 0.77 -12.27 10.00
C LEU A 268 1.10 -12.88 8.64
N SER A 269 0.30 -12.62 7.61
CA SER A 269 0.58 -13.06 6.24
C SER A 269 1.87 -12.45 5.69
N LEU A 270 2.08 -11.15 5.90
CA LEU A 270 3.30 -10.46 5.47
C LEU A 270 4.54 -10.98 6.19
N LEU A 271 4.42 -11.27 7.49
CA LEU A 271 5.51 -11.88 8.26
C LEU A 271 5.79 -13.31 7.79
N LEU A 272 4.75 -14.11 7.58
CA LEU A 272 4.90 -15.49 7.11
C LEU A 272 5.50 -15.57 5.71
N TRP A 273 5.10 -14.65 4.83
CA TRP A 273 5.62 -14.55 3.46
C TRP A 273 7.13 -14.32 3.45
N ASN A 274 7.57 -13.29 4.18
CA ASN A 274 8.99 -12.94 4.27
C ASN A 274 9.84 -13.99 5.02
N ALA A 275 9.24 -14.70 5.98
CA ALA A 275 9.94 -15.74 6.75
C ALA A 275 10.14 -17.04 5.97
N LEU A 276 9.11 -17.50 5.27
CA LEU A 276 9.07 -18.87 4.72
C LEU A 276 8.90 -18.91 3.20
N LEU A 277 7.96 -18.15 2.65
CA LEU A 277 7.45 -18.40 1.30
C LEU A 277 8.29 -17.76 0.20
N VAL A 278 9.00 -16.67 0.52
CA VAL A 278 9.85 -15.96 -0.43
C VAL A 278 10.92 -16.85 -1.09
N GLN A 279 11.32 -17.94 -0.41
CA GLN A 279 12.30 -18.89 -0.92
C GLN A 279 11.70 -19.91 -1.91
N PHE A 280 10.40 -20.16 -1.83
CA PHE A 280 9.73 -21.22 -2.61
C PHE A 280 8.89 -20.67 -3.75
N VAL A 281 8.42 -19.43 -3.65
CA VAL A 281 7.41 -18.87 -4.54
C VAL A 281 7.75 -17.44 -4.93
N SER A 282 7.95 -17.21 -6.23
CA SER A 282 8.20 -15.87 -6.78
C SER A 282 6.94 -15.14 -7.24
N SER A 283 5.76 -15.76 -7.13
CA SER A 283 4.50 -15.17 -7.62
C SER A 283 3.82 -14.30 -6.57
N GLU A 284 3.61 -13.03 -6.90
CA GLU A 284 2.90 -12.05 -6.07
C GLU A 284 1.45 -12.45 -5.76
N TYR A 285 0.79 -13.17 -6.69
CA TYR A 285 -0.60 -13.60 -6.51
C TYR A 285 -0.79 -14.50 -5.29
N ILE A 286 0.22 -15.32 -4.95
CA ILE A 286 0.14 -16.23 -3.81
C ILE A 286 0.17 -15.46 -2.49
N LEU A 287 0.93 -14.36 -2.41
CA LEU A 287 0.91 -13.47 -1.25
C LEU A 287 -0.50 -12.92 -1.01
N TYR A 288 -1.16 -12.40 -2.05
CA TYR A 288 -2.52 -11.86 -1.92
C TYR A 288 -3.55 -12.90 -1.52
N ILE A 289 -3.44 -14.13 -2.04
CA ILE A 289 -4.32 -15.24 -1.64
C ILE A 289 -4.13 -15.55 -0.15
N ILE A 290 -2.89 -15.64 0.32
CA ILE A 290 -2.60 -15.93 1.74
C ILE A 290 -3.11 -14.81 2.64
N MET A 291 -2.87 -13.55 2.26
CA MET A 291 -3.43 -12.38 2.95
C MET A 291 -4.94 -12.44 3.05
N GLY A 292 -5.63 -12.76 1.96
CA GLY A 292 -7.09 -12.90 1.93
C GLY A 292 -7.58 -14.02 2.86
N VAL A 293 -6.98 -15.21 2.77
CA VAL A 293 -7.37 -16.39 3.57
C VAL A 293 -7.14 -16.15 5.07
N LEU A 294 -5.96 -15.67 5.47
CA LEU A 294 -5.67 -15.42 6.88
C LEU A 294 -6.51 -14.27 7.45
N SER A 295 -6.72 -13.19 6.69
CA SER A 295 -7.59 -12.09 7.12
C SER A 295 -9.03 -12.54 7.32
N PHE A 296 -9.57 -13.36 6.40
CA PHE A 296 -10.90 -13.92 6.53
C PHE A 296 -11.00 -14.87 7.74
N LEU A 297 -9.99 -15.71 7.95
CA LEU A 297 -9.95 -16.64 9.08
C LEU A 297 -9.95 -15.91 10.43
N PHE A 298 -9.08 -14.91 10.61
CA PHE A 298 -9.01 -14.14 11.86
C PHE A 298 -10.23 -13.24 12.07
N SER A 299 -10.81 -12.71 10.99
CA SER A 299 -12.10 -12.00 11.05
C SER A 299 -13.24 -12.94 11.49
N PHE A 300 -13.29 -14.17 10.99
CA PHE A 300 -14.30 -15.13 11.43
C PHE A 300 -14.09 -15.52 12.90
N LEU A 301 -12.84 -15.74 13.30
CA LEU A 301 -12.49 -16.08 14.68
C LEU A 301 -12.81 -14.95 15.66
N SER A 302 -12.78 -13.69 15.19
CA SER A 302 -13.09 -12.52 16.01
C SER A 302 -14.52 -12.52 16.53
N PHE A 303 -15.46 -13.15 15.82
CA PHE A 303 -16.85 -13.28 16.27
C PHE A 303 -17.04 -14.24 17.44
N ARG A 304 -16.13 -15.18 17.64
CA ARG A 304 -16.26 -16.20 18.70
C ARG A 304 -15.39 -15.89 19.90
N LEU A 305 -14.22 -15.30 19.68
CA LEU A 305 -13.19 -15.08 20.69
C LEU A 305 -12.86 -13.59 20.86
N PHE A 306 -13.89 -12.73 20.94
CA PHE A 306 -13.74 -11.26 20.93
C PHE A 306 -12.61 -10.76 21.83
N ASP A 307 -12.67 -11.05 23.13
CA ASP A 307 -11.70 -10.54 24.11
C ASP A 307 -10.28 -11.07 23.91
N HIS A 308 -10.16 -12.34 23.56
CA HIS A 308 -8.88 -13.01 23.36
C HIS A 308 -8.19 -12.55 22.08
N LEU A 309 -8.97 -12.38 21.00
CA LEU A 309 -8.45 -11.94 19.71
C LEU A 309 -8.01 -10.47 19.76
N ILE A 310 -8.71 -9.60 20.48
CA ILE A 310 -8.29 -8.20 20.65
C ILE A 310 -6.92 -8.12 21.34
N ILE A 311 -6.72 -8.89 22.42
CA ILE A 311 -5.44 -8.94 23.14
C ILE A 311 -4.35 -9.45 22.19
N PHE A 312 -4.60 -10.58 21.52
CA PHE A 312 -3.64 -11.17 20.60
C PHE A 312 -3.28 -10.21 19.46
N SER A 313 -4.29 -9.62 18.81
CA SER A 313 -4.10 -8.73 17.67
C SER A 313 -3.34 -7.47 18.05
N THR A 314 -3.72 -6.78 19.13
CA THR A 314 -3.06 -5.53 19.53
C THR A 314 -1.63 -5.78 20.01
N SER A 315 -1.35 -6.91 20.67
CA SER A 315 0.01 -7.29 21.02
C SER A 315 0.88 -7.58 19.80
N PHE A 316 0.36 -8.31 18.81
CA PHE A 316 1.08 -8.58 17.56
C PHE A 316 1.28 -7.31 16.72
N LEU A 317 0.21 -6.53 16.47
CA LEU A 317 0.29 -5.28 15.72
C LEU A 317 1.24 -4.28 16.37
N GLY A 318 1.13 -4.08 17.69
CA GLY A 318 2.02 -3.17 18.42
C GLY A 318 3.48 -3.61 18.37
N SER A 319 3.77 -4.90 18.57
CA SER A 319 5.14 -5.43 18.45
C SER A 319 5.71 -5.28 17.03
N TYR A 320 4.88 -5.54 16.02
CA TYR A 320 5.23 -5.34 14.62
C TYR A 320 5.58 -3.87 14.34
N LEU A 321 4.76 -2.92 14.81
CA LEU A 321 5.00 -1.48 14.63
C LEU A 321 6.32 -1.04 15.29
N VAL A 322 6.65 -1.55 16.47
CA VAL A 322 7.92 -1.25 17.15
C VAL A 322 9.12 -1.68 16.29
N PHE A 323 9.14 -2.93 15.81
CA PHE A 323 10.27 -3.42 15.03
C PHE A 323 10.30 -2.88 13.60
N LYS A 324 9.14 -2.57 13.01
CA LYS A 324 9.07 -1.83 11.75
C LYS A 324 9.71 -0.45 11.90
N ALA A 325 9.40 0.27 12.98
CA ALA A 325 10.00 1.57 13.27
C ALA A 325 11.51 1.48 13.55
N ILE A 326 11.97 0.47 14.29
CA ILE A 326 13.41 0.22 14.46
C ILE A 326 14.07 -0.07 13.10
N GLY A 327 13.42 -0.87 12.26
CA GLY A 327 13.85 -1.18 10.90
C GLY A 327 13.99 0.05 10.00
N LEU A 328 13.15 1.08 10.17
CA LEU A 328 13.27 2.35 9.44
C LEU A 328 14.55 3.13 9.81
N ILE A 329 15.03 3.03 11.05
CA ILE A 329 16.26 3.68 11.51
C ILE A 329 17.48 2.82 11.19
N ALA A 330 17.45 1.55 11.57
CA ALA A 330 18.58 0.63 11.50
C ALA A 330 18.78 0.04 10.10
N GLY A 331 17.75 0.09 9.25
CA GLY A 331 17.73 -0.61 7.97
C GLY A 331 17.62 -2.12 8.11
N GLY A 332 17.69 -2.83 6.98
CA GLY A 332 17.68 -4.29 6.92
C GLY A 332 16.32 -4.94 7.22
N PHE A 333 15.29 -4.16 7.56
CA PHE A 333 13.92 -4.66 7.56
C PHE A 333 13.43 -4.71 6.11
N PRO A 334 12.99 -5.87 5.59
CA PRO A 334 12.57 -6.01 4.22
C PRO A 334 11.36 -5.12 3.98
N SER A 335 11.41 -4.31 2.93
CA SER A 335 10.22 -3.65 2.42
C SER A 335 9.24 -4.71 1.93
N GLU A 336 8.01 -4.66 2.44
CA GLU A 336 6.95 -5.64 2.19
C GLU A 336 6.70 -5.89 0.68
N ILE A 337 7.04 -4.91 -0.16
CA ILE A 337 6.76 -4.91 -1.61
C ILE A 337 7.98 -5.35 -2.45
N LYS A 338 9.22 -5.14 -1.98
CA LYS A 338 10.44 -5.36 -2.79
C LYS A 338 11.08 -6.74 -2.62
N SER A 339 10.60 -7.56 -1.68
CA SER A 339 11.26 -8.81 -1.25
C SER A 339 11.14 -9.98 -2.24
N ILE A 340 10.61 -9.78 -3.45
CA ILE A 340 10.37 -10.88 -4.41
C ILE A 340 11.68 -11.45 -4.99
N SER A 341 12.82 -10.78 -4.80
CA SER A 341 14.12 -11.17 -5.38
C SER A 341 14.88 -12.31 -4.63
N GLY A 342 14.18 -13.11 -3.82
CA GLY A 342 14.58 -14.50 -3.54
C GLY A 342 15.70 -14.76 -2.54
N ASN A 343 16.27 -13.75 -1.87
CA ASN A 343 17.23 -13.99 -0.78
C ASN A 343 16.86 -13.22 0.49
N SER A 344 16.32 -13.94 1.47
CA SER A 344 15.93 -13.36 2.76
C SER A 344 17.18 -13.11 3.60
N ASP A 345 17.48 -11.84 3.90
CA ASP A 345 18.60 -11.44 4.74
C ASP A 345 18.41 -12.02 6.16
N TYR A 346 19.46 -12.60 6.75
CA TYR A 346 19.42 -13.16 8.10
C TYR A 346 18.92 -12.17 9.16
N ARG A 347 19.12 -10.86 8.92
CA ARG A 347 18.62 -9.77 9.77
C ARG A 347 17.11 -9.83 9.95
N TYR A 348 16.37 -10.27 8.93
CA TYR A 348 14.92 -10.41 9.02
C TYR A 348 14.50 -11.40 10.10
N TYR A 349 15.16 -12.56 10.20
CA TYR A 349 14.83 -13.57 11.21
C TYR A 349 15.06 -13.07 12.65
N ILE A 350 16.04 -12.17 12.84
CA ILE A 350 16.26 -11.51 14.14
C ILE A 350 15.06 -10.61 14.46
N TYR A 351 14.64 -9.74 13.53
CA TYR A 351 13.46 -8.90 13.73
C TYR A 351 12.20 -9.73 14.00
N PHE A 352 11.97 -10.77 13.20
CA PHE A 352 10.81 -11.66 13.35
C PHE A 352 10.78 -12.34 14.73
N THR A 353 11.93 -12.84 15.20
CA THR A 353 12.03 -13.47 16.53
C THR A 353 11.73 -12.46 17.63
N CYS A 354 12.27 -11.24 17.53
CA CYS A 354 12.02 -10.20 18.51
C CYS A 354 10.57 -9.72 18.53
N ILE A 355 9.90 -9.66 17.36
CA ILE A 355 8.45 -9.39 17.25
C ILE A 355 7.66 -10.44 18.04
N ILE A 356 7.95 -11.74 17.84
CA ILE A 356 7.25 -12.81 18.57
C ILE A 356 7.47 -12.71 20.08
N ILE A 357 8.71 -12.48 20.53
CA ILE A 357 9.03 -12.34 21.96
C ILE A 357 8.26 -11.17 22.58
N LEU A 358 8.26 -10.00 21.92
CA LEU A 358 7.56 -8.82 22.40
C LEU A 358 6.03 -9.01 22.37
N ALA A 359 5.49 -9.66 21.33
CA ALA A 359 4.08 -10.02 21.25
C ALA A 359 3.66 -10.94 22.40
N CYS A 360 4.43 -12.01 22.68
CA CYS A 360 4.16 -12.92 23.80
C CYS A 360 4.19 -12.18 25.16
N PHE A 361 5.15 -11.28 25.35
CA PHE A 361 5.22 -10.44 26.55
C PHE A 361 3.99 -9.53 26.67
N GLY A 362 3.59 -8.87 25.58
CA GLY A 362 2.38 -8.04 25.52
C GLY A 362 1.12 -8.83 25.84
N ILE A 363 0.96 -10.02 25.25
CA ILE A 363 -0.17 -10.92 25.49
C ILE A 363 -0.26 -11.29 26.98
N TYR A 364 0.86 -11.72 27.57
CA TYR A 364 0.92 -12.08 29.00
C TYR A 364 0.53 -10.90 29.89
N TYR A 365 1.07 -9.70 29.61
CA TYR A 365 0.79 -8.51 30.40
C TYR A 365 -0.68 -8.07 30.28
N GLN A 366 -1.24 -8.03 29.07
CA GLN A 366 -2.63 -7.67 28.83
C GLN A 366 -3.61 -8.68 29.47
N TYR A 367 -3.32 -9.98 29.43
CA TYR A 367 -4.14 -10.99 30.11
C TYR A 367 -4.12 -10.83 31.63
N LYS A 368 -2.94 -10.59 32.21
CA LYS A 368 -2.81 -10.33 33.65
C LYS A 368 -3.63 -9.11 34.08
N GLN A 369 -3.56 -8.03 33.29
CA GLN A 369 -4.34 -6.81 33.55
C GLN A 369 -5.85 -7.05 33.39
N TRP A 370 -6.26 -7.85 32.41
CA TRP A 370 -7.67 -8.18 32.18
C TRP A 370 -8.25 -9.07 33.28
N GLY A 371 -7.53 -10.10 33.71
CA GLY A 371 -7.98 -11.03 34.75
C GLY A 371 -8.25 -10.34 36.09
N GLN A 372 -7.42 -9.36 36.47
CA GLN A 372 -7.64 -8.56 37.68
C GLN A 372 -8.97 -7.80 37.66
N LYS A 373 -9.38 -7.27 36.50
CA LYS A 373 -10.64 -6.53 36.39
C LYS A 373 -11.85 -7.43 36.57
N ILE A 374 -11.85 -8.63 35.99
CA ILE A 374 -12.98 -9.57 36.10
C ILE A 374 -13.24 -9.93 37.55
N ILE A 375 -12.19 -10.26 38.30
CA ILE A 375 -12.31 -10.62 39.73
C ILE A 375 -12.95 -9.46 40.51
N THR A 376 -12.50 -8.22 40.29
CA THR A 376 -13.07 -7.05 40.96
C THR A 376 -14.54 -6.82 40.60
N TYR A 377 -14.95 -7.05 39.35
CA TYR A 377 -16.37 -6.94 38.96
C TYR A 377 -17.24 -8.01 39.61
N ASP A 378 -16.76 -9.25 39.70
CA ASP A 378 -17.49 -10.34 40.36
C ASP A 378 -17.65 -10.08 41.86
N GLU A 379 -16.61 -9.59 42.53
CA GLU A 379 -16.68 -9.20 43.94
C GLU A 379 -17.69 -8.06 44.17
N ILE A 380 -17.68 -7.03 43.32
CA ILE A 380 -18.62 -5.91 43.39
C ILE A 380 -20.06 -6.40 43.16
N MET A 381 -20.29 -7.25 42.15
CA MET A 381 -21.60 -7.81 41.85
C MET A 381 -22.12 -8.74 42.96
N GLN A 382 -21.24 -9.56 43.55
CA GLN A 382 -21.59 -10.42 44.68
C GLN A 382 -21.93 -9.61 45.93
N SER A 383 -21.23 -8.49 46.16
CA SER A 383 -21.53 -7.58 47.26
C SER A 383 -22.89 -6.88 47.10
N MET A 384 -23.28 -6.53 45.87
CA MET A 384 -24.60 -5.98 45.56
C MET A 384 -25.72 -7.01 45.75
N MET A 385 -25.49 -8.28 45.38
CA MET A 385 -26.52 -9.33 45.52
C MET A 385 -26.77 -9.75 46.98
N ASN A 386 -25.77 -9.67 47.86
CA ASN A 386 -25.91 -10.07 49.26
C ASN A 386 -26.68 -9.07 50.14
N GLY A 387 -27.24 -7.99 49.58
CA GLY A 387 -28.21 -7.11 50.25
C GLY A 387 -27.69 -6.40 51.50
N ASN A 388 -26.40 -6.51 51.81
CA ASN A 388 -25.81 -5.91 52.99
C ASN A 388 -25.41 -4.47 52.66
N SER A 389 -26.39 -3.57 52.77
CA SER A 389 -26.29 -2.12 52.54
C SER A 389 -25.41 -1.37 53.55
N GLN A 390 -24.47 -2.06 54.19
CA GLN A 390 -23.55 -1.55 55.20
C GLN A 390 -22.08 -1.79 54.81
N ILE A 391 -21.78 -1.84 53.51
CA ILE A 391 -20.40 -1.70 53.08
C ILE A 391 -20.10 -0.20 53.13
N GLU A 392 -19.54 0.25 54.26
CA GLU A 392 -18.55 1.33 54.27
C GLU A 392 -17.46 0.92 53.26
N VAL A 393 -17.75 1.13 51.96
CA VAL A 393 -16.79 0.91 50.89
C VAL A 393 -15.71 1.92 51.20
N LYS A 394 -14.57 1.39 51.61
CA LYS A 394 -13.32 2.11 51.83
C LYS A 394 -13.06 2.97 50.59
N ASP A 395 -13.51 4.23 50.65
CA ASP A 395 -13.55 5.28 49.63
C ASP A 395 -12.15 5.70 49.10
N ARG A 396 -11.14 4.83 49.18
CA ARG A 396 -9.75 5.17 48.85
C ARG A 396 -9.22 4.59 47.55
N LEU A 397 -10.00 3.82 46.79
CA LEU A 397 -9.50 3.17 45.56
C LEU A 397 -10.38 3.33 44.31
N LEU A 398 -11.61 3.84 44.43
CA LEU A 398 -12.41 4.21 43.28
C LEU A 398 -12.24 5.70 43.04
N THR A 399 -11.57 6.04 41.94
CA THR A 399 -11.55 7.41 41.45
C THR A 399 -12.98 7.87 41.18
N ASP A 400 -13.34 9.13 41.42
CA ASP A 400 -14.70 9.68 41.17
C ASP A 400 -15.27 9.29 39.79
N LYS A 401 -14.37 9.13 38.81
CA LYS A 401 -14.70 8.71 37.45
C LYS A 401 -15.31 7.30 37.38
N ASP A 402 -14.83 6.37 38.19
CA ASP A 402 -15.30 4.99 38.24
C ASP A 402 -16.69 4.91 38.90
N GLN A 403 -16.97 5.78 39.89
CA GLN A 403 -18.30 5.89 40.49
C GLN A 403 -19.35 6.43 39.50
N ILE A 404 -18.97 7.37 38.62
CA ILE A 404 -19.86 7.89 37.57
C ILE A 404 -20.18 6.81 36.52
N GLU A 405 -19.19 6.01 36.14
CA GLU A 405 -19.37 4.92 35.17
C GLU A 405 -20.30 3.82 35.73
N LEU A 406 -20.14 3.48 37.02
CA LEU A 406 -21.03 2.54 37.73
C LEU A 406 -22.49 3.02 37.76
N ARG A 407 -22.75 4.32 38.07
CA ARG A 407 -24.13 4.85 38.03
C ARG A 407 -24.77 4.77 36.65
N ASN A 408 -24.00 5.03 35.59
CA ASN A 408 -24.51 4.97 34.22
C ASN A 408 -24.86 3.53 33.79
N ILE A 409 -24.07 2.55 34.22
CA ILE A 409 -24.36 1.13 33.98
C ILE A 409 -25.62 0.70 34.73
N GLN A 410 -25.79 1.14 35.98
CA GLN A 410 -26.94 0.80 36.81
C GLN A 410 -28.24 1.42 36.27
N GLN A 411 -28.20 2.67 35.79
CA GLN A 411 -29.32 3.27 35.07
C GLN A 411 -29.64 2.55 33.75
N GLN A 412 -28.63 2.06 33.01
CA GLN A 412 -28.88 1.29 31.79
C GLN A 412 -29.44 -0.12 32.05
N SER A 413 -29.09 -0.75 33.17
CA SER A 413 -29.66 -2.06 33.56
C SER A 413 -31.11 -1.92 34.01
N ASP A 414 -31.46 -0.86 34.75
CA ASP A 414 -32.83 -0.62 35.18
C ASP A 414 -33.77 -0.30 34.00
N VAL A 415 -33.25 0.34 32.95
CA VAL A 415 -34.02 0.61 31.71
C VAL A 415 -34.17 -0.62 30.83
N LYS A 416 -33.39 -1.69 31.05
CA LYS A 416 -33.51 -2.98 30.33
C LYS A 416 -34.15 -4.08 31.16
N GLY A 417 -34.77 -3.76 32.30
CA GLY A 417 -35.62 -4.68 33.04
C GLY A 417 -36.83 -5.10 32.20
N PHE A 418 -36.80 -6.34 31.71
CA PHE A 418 -37.93 -7.15 31.25
C PHE A 418 -38.92 -6.47 30.26
N GLN A 419 -38.57 -6.55 28.98
CA GLN A 419 -39.48 -7.02 27.92
C GLN A 419 -38.70 -7.77 26.84
#